data_AF-A0A368X7P0-F1
#
_entry.id   AF-A0A368X7P0-F1
#
_cell.length_a   1.000
_cell.length_b   1.000
_cell.length_c   1.000
_cell.angle_alpha   90.00
_cell.angle_beta   90.00
_cell.angle_gamma   90.00
#
_symmetry.space_group_name_H-M   'P 1'
#
loop_
_entity.id
_entity.type
_entity.pdbx_description
1 polymer ?
#
loop_
_entity_poly.entity_id
_entity_poly.type
_entity_poly.pdbx_seq_one_letter_code
_entity_poly.pdbx_strand_id
1 'polypeptide(L)'
;MSTQEGRKIYTPDETEKHEMAGRMYEAVDLQLAIENGHFNSVEEILERLKLNADRLSKVLKLDTWVSSDDRLCLDLVETIQSAEKQSTH
;
A
#
# COMPACT_ATOMS: atom_id res chain seq x y z
N MET A 1 -16.02 17.43 -16.82
CA MET A 1 -15.03 16.45 -17.33
C MET A 1 -14.69 16.84 -18.75
N SER A 2 -13.46 17.30 -19.01
CA SER A 2 -13.03 17.70 -20.35
C SER A 2 -12.13 16.60 -20.93
N THR A 3 -12.56 16.00 -22.04
CA THR A 3 -11.83 14.95 -22.74
C THR A 3 -11.14 15.57 -23.95
N GLN A 4 -9.80 15.64 -23.92
CA GLN A 4 -8.99 15.76 -25.14
C GLN A 4 -8.43 14.35 -25.45
N GLU A 5 -8.76 13.83 -26.64
CA GLU A 5 -8.17 12.63 -27.25
C GLU A 5 -8.18 11.34 -26.41
N GLY A 6 -9.36 10.86 -25.99
CA GLY A 6 -9.50 9.52 -25.39
C GLY A 6 -8.82 9.34 -24.03
N ARG A 7 -8.16 10.36 -23.49
CA ARG A 7 -7.62 10.39 -22.14
C ARG A 7 -8.62 11.10 -21.23
N LYS A 8 -8.98 10.43 -20.14
CA LYS A 8 -9.69 11.08 -19.04
C LYS A 8 -8.64 11.88 -18.27
N ILE A 9 -8.74 13.20 -18.31
CA ILE A 9 -8.00 14.06 -17.40
C ILE A 9 -8.66 13.93 -16.04
N TYR A 10 -7.92 13.40 -15.09
CA TYR A 10 -8.33 13.23 -13.71
C TYR A 10 -7.41 14.08 -12.84
N THR A 11 -8.03 14.90 -12.00
CA THR A 11 -7.33 15.69 -11.01
C THR A 11 -7.57 14.99 -9.67
N PRO A 12 -6.58 14.29 -9.12
CA PRO A 12 -6.73 13.66 -7.81
C PRO A 12 -6.89 14.75 -6.75
N ASP A 13 -7.73 14.49 -5.76
CA ASP A 13 -7.75 15.25 -4.52
C ASP A 13 -6.49 14.96 -3.67
N GLU A 14 -6.34 15.69 -2.56
CA GLU A 14 -5.15 15.54 -1.71
C GLU A 14 -5.04 14.15 -1.07
N THR A 15 -6.17 13.54 -0.69
CA THR A 15 -6.20 12.18 -0.12
C THR A 15 -5.75 11.16 -1.17
N GLU A 16 -6.26 11.28 -2.39
CA GLU A 16 -5.89 10.42 -3.51
C GLU A 16 -4.40 10.57 -3.87
N LYS A 17 -3.86 11.80 -3.86
CA LYS A 17 -2.42 12.06 -4.05
C LYS A 17 -1.58 11.42 -2.95
N HIS A 18 -2.02 11.52 -1.70
CA HIS A 18 -1.33 10.95 -0.55
C HIS A 18 -1.26 9.42 -0.65
N GLU A 19 -2.37 8.76 -0.95
CA GLU A 19 -2.42 7.31 -1.18
C GLU A 19 -1.50 6.88 -2.34
N MET A 20 -1.51 7.64 -3.45
CA MET A 20 -0.61 7.38 -4.57
C MET A 20 0.86 7.55 -4.18
N ALA A 21 1.21 8.61 -3.44
CA ALA A 21 2.56 8.87 -2.96
C ALA A 21 3.03 7.77 -2.00
N GLY A 22 2.19 7.36 -1.05
CA GLY A 22 2.47 6.26 -0.13
C GLY A 22 2.84 4.95 -0.84
N ARG A 23 2.06 4.56 -1.86
CA ARG A 23 2.34 3.37 -2.68
C ARG A 23 3.64 3.50 -3.47
N MET A 24 3.97 4.70 -3.95
CA MET A 24 5.24 4.94 -4.63
C MET A 24 6.43 4.86 -3.65
N TYR A 25 6.29 5.38 -2.44
CA TYR A 25 7.34 5.28 -1.42
C TYR A 25 7.65 3.83 -1.05
N GLU A 26 6.64 2.95 -0.91
CA GLU A 26 6.90 1.53 -0.66
C GLU A 26 7.73 0.85 -1.77
N ALA A 27 7.47 1.20 -3.03
CA ALA A 27 8.25 0.67 -4.15
C ALA A 27 9.69 1.20 -4.15
N VAL A 28 9.88 2.48 -3.80
CA VAL A 28 11.20 3.11 -3.65
C VAL A 28 11.95 2.50 -2.47
N ASP A 29 11.31 2.28 -1.32
CA ASP A 29 11.90 1.64 -0.15
C ASP A 29 12.34 0.20 -0.46
N LEU A 30 11.52 -0.54 -1.21
CA LEU A 30 11.90 -1.89 -1.66
C LEU A 30 13.11 -1.85 -2.60
N GLN A 31 13.13 -0.92 -3.55
CA GLN A 31 14.29 -0.71 -4.43
C GLN A 31 15.55 -0.40 -3.62
N LEU A 32 15.48 0.58 -2.71
CA LEU A 32 16.60 0.96 -1.85
C LEU A 32 17.05 -0.20 -0.97
N ALA A 33 16.13 -1.01 -0.46
CA ALA A 33 16.46 -2.17 0.34
C ALA A 33 17.22 -3.23 -0.47
N ILE A 34 16.83 -3.45 -1.73
CA ILE A 34 17.54 -4.33 -2.66
C ILE A 34 18.92 -3.78 -2.98
N GLU A 35 19.03 -2.50 -3.33
CA GLU A 35 20.30 -1.84 -3.68
C GLU A 35 21.31 -1.84 -2.52
N ASN A 36 20.82 -1.72 -1.28
CA ASN A 36 21.65 -1.75 -0.08
C ASN A 36 21.93 -3.17 0.45
N GLY A 37 21.52 -4.22 -0.27
CA GLY A 37 21.83 -5.60 0.09
C GLY A 37 21.09 -6.13 1.31
N HIS A 38 19.90 -5.57 1.63
CA HIS A 38 19.07 -6.07 2.73
C HIS A 38 18.41 -7.42 2.43
N PHE A 39 18.51 -7.92 1.20
CA PHE A 39 18.02 -9.23 0.78
C PHE A 39 19.18 -10.08 0.30
N ASN A 40 19.20 -11.34 0.74
CA ASN A 40 20.27 -12.28 0.42
C ASN A 40 20.02 -13.04 -0.88
N SER A 41 18.77 -13.08 -1.35
CA SER A 41 18.40 -13.74 -2.60
C SER A 41 17.12 -13.19 -3.22
N VAL A 42 16.86 -13.57 -4.47
CA VAL A 42 15.62 -13.22 -5.20
C VAL A 42 14.40 -13.89 -4.55
N GLU A 43 14.56 -15.06 -3.96
CA GLU A 43 13.50 -15.77 -3.24
C GLU A 43 13.03 -14.98 -2.02
N GLU A 44 13.95 -14.36 -1.27
CA GLU A 44 13.60 -13.52 -0.11
C GLU A 44 12.77 -12.29 -0.54
N ILE A 45 13.13 -11.68 -1.66
CA ILE A 45 12.37 -10.58 -2.27
C ILE A 45 10.97 -11.07 -2.66
N LEU A 46 10.88 -12.23 -3.32
CA LEU A 46 9.61 -12.82 -3.73
C LEU A 46 8.70 -13.16 -2.54
N GLU A 47 9.25 -13.70 -1.46
CA GLU A 47 8.51 -13.97 -0.22
C GLU A 47 7.96 -12.69 0.39
N ARG A 48 8.77 -11.63 0.45
CA ARG A 48 8.33 -10.31 0.93
C ARG A 48 7.20 -9.74 0.08
N LEU A 49 7.33 -9.82 -1.24
CA LEU A 49 6.29 -9.37 -2.18
C LEU A 49 4.99 -10.17 -2.03
N LYS A 50 5.07 -11.49 -1.88
CA LYS A 50 3.90 -12.36 -1.63
C LYS A 50 3.20 -12.02 -0.32
N LEU A 51 3.96 -11.77 0.74
CA LEU A 51 3.42 -11.35 2.03
C LEU A 51 2.67 -10.01 1.92
N ASN A 52 3.26 -9.03 1.24
CA ASN A 52 2.61 -7.73 1.01
C ASN A 52 1.34 -7.88 0.16
N ALA A 53 1.37 -8.71 -0.88
CA ALA A 53 0.21 -8.99 -1.72
C ALA A 53 -0.93 -9.67 -0.95
N ASP A 54 -0.62 -10.63 -0.07
CA ASP A 54 -1.60 -11.28 0.80
C ASP A 54 -2.26 -10.28 1.77
N ARG A 55 -1.44 -9.43 2.41
CA ARG A 55 -1.94 -8.38 3.30
C ARG A 55 -2.86 -7.40 2.57
N LEU A 56 -2.45 -6.93 1.39
CA LEU A 56 -3.28 -6.07 0.57
C LEU A 56 -4.59 -6.75 0.17
N SER A 57 -4.55 -8.02 -0.23
CA SER A 57 -5.75 -8.79 -0.57
C SER A 57 -6.72 -8.92 0.62
N LYS A 58 -6.20 -9.03 1.85
CA LYS A 58 -7.01 -9.04 3.07
C LYS A 58 -7.64 -7.67 3.33
N VAL A 59 -6.85 -6.60 3.30
CA VAL A 59 -7.33 -5.24 3.58
C VAL A 59 -8.40 -4.80 2.59
N LEU A 60 -8.27 -5.13 1.31
CA LEU A 60 -9.28 -4.80 0.28
C LEU A 60 -10.65 -5.46 0.51
N LYS A 61 -10.76 -6.43 1.43
CA LYS A 61 -12.02 -7.07 1.82
C LYS A 61 -12.63 -6.47 3.09
N LEU A 62 -11.93 -5.52 3.73
CA LEU A 62 -12.36 -4.87 4.98
C LEU A 62 -13.04 -3.54 4.69
N ASP A 63 -14.08 -3.22 5.46
CA ASP A 63 -14.85 -1.98 5.32
C ASP A 63 -14.16 -0.76 5.93
N THR A 64 -13.29 -0.97 6.92
CA THR A 64 -12.57 0.10 7.63
C THR A 64 -11.07 -0.09 7.50
N TRP A 65 -10.38 0.97 7.10
CA TRP A 65 -8.93 0.99 6.95
C TRP A 65 -8.30 1.96 7.95
N VAL A 66 -7.08 1.62 8.39
CA VAL A 66 -6.27 2.45 9.27
C VAL A 66 -5.14 3.04 8.44
N SER A 67 -5.09 4.36 8.37
CA SER A 67 -3.96 5.10 7.79
C SER A 67 -3.18 5.76 8.91
N SER A 68 -1.86 5.85 8.78
CA SER A 68 -1.06 6.59 9.76
C SER A 68 -1.05 8.08 9.43
N ASP A 69 -1.21 8.92 10.45
CA ASP A 69 -1.20 10.38 10.30
C ASP A 69 0.14 10.91 9.76
N ASP A 70 1.23 10.19 10.01
CA ASP A 70 2.60 10.57 9.66
C ASP A 70 3.08 10.05 8.29
N ARG A 71 2.52 8.94 7.79
CA ARG A 71 2.96 8.32 6.53
C ARG A 71 1.99 8.52 5.38
N LEU A 72 0.83 9.12 5.65
CA LEU A 72 -0.18 9.48 4.65
C LEU A 72 -0.57 8.27 3.78
N CYS A 73 -0.42 7.06 4.33
CA CYS A 73 -0.63 5.81 3.64
C CYS A 73 -1.35 4.81 4.55
N LEU A 74 -2.02 3.87 3.91
CA LEU A 74 -2.66 2.71 4.53
C LEU A 74 -1.66 1.87 5.33
N ASP A 75 -1.91 1.67 6.62
CA ASP A 75 -1.20 0.69 7.43
C ASP A 75 -1.88 -0.68 7.29
N LEU A 76 -1.31 -1.52 6.43
CA LEU A 76 -1.84 -2.85 6.15
C LEU A 76 -1.87 -3.74 7.41
N VAL A 77 -0.91 -3.60 8.31
CA VAL A 77 -0.79 -4.46 9.49
C VAL A 77 -1.80 -4.06 10.55
N GLU A 78 -1.86 -2.78 10.89
CA GLU A 78 -2.80 -2.28 11.90
C GLU A 78 -4.25 -2.43 11.42
N THR A 79 -4.52 -2.23 10.13
CA THR A 79 -5.85 -2.46 9.54
C THR A 79 -6.31 -3.90 9.74
N ILE A 80 -5.47 -4.88 9.41
CA ILE A 80 -5.80 -6.31 9.58
C ILE A 80 -6.03 -6.63 11.06
N GLN A 81 -5.11 -6.19 11.93
CA GLN A 81 -5.20 -6.48 13.36
C GLN A 81 -6.43 -5.85 14.01
N SER A 82 -6.80 -4.63 13.60
CA SER A 82 -8.00 -3.96 14.10
C SER A 82 -9.28 -4.71 13.73
N ALA A 83 -9.37 -5.24 12.51
CA ALA A 83 -10.51 -6.05 12.08
C ALA A 83 -10.61 -7.40 12.81
N GLU A 84 -9.49 -8.05 13.08
CA GLU A 84 -9.45 -9.31 13.85
C GLU A 84 -9.90 -9.11 15.31
N LYS A 85 -9.49 -7.99 15.93
CA LYS A 85 -9.92 -7.62 17.29
C LYS A 85 -11.42 -7.31 17.36
N GLN A 86 -11.99 -6.72 16.32
CA GLN A 86 -13.43 -6.43 16.25
C GLN A 86 -14.28 -7.68 16.01
N SER A 87 -13.73 -8.69 15.32
CA SER A 87 -14.43 -9.96 15.04
C SER A 87 -14.50 -10.91 16.24
N THR A 88 -13.78 -10.61 17.33
CA THR A 88 -13.68 -11.45 18.54
C THR A 88 -14.51 -10.93 19.71
N HIS A 89 -15.29 -9.87 19.51
CA HIS A 89 -16.28 -9.32 20.45
C HIS A 89 -17.69 -9.36 19.85
#